data_AF-A0ABD5F238-F1
#
_entry.id   AF-A0ABD5F238-F1
#
_cell.length_a   1.000
_cell.length_b   1.000
_cell.length_c   1.000
_cell.angle_alpha   90.00
_cell.angle_beta   90.00
_cell.angle_gamma   90.00
#
_symmetry.space_group_name_H-M   'P 1'
#
loop_
_entity.id
_entity.type
_entity.pdbx_description
1 polymer ?
#
loop_
_entity_poly.entity_id
_entity_poly.type
_entity_poly.pdbx_seq_one_letter_code
_entity_poly.pdbx_strand_id
1 'polypeptide(L)' 'GFNIAYAVSPGSFADFITYIVPELRSRGRLDRSYRPGTLREKLSDNGTARLAADHPAARYRTELPIAAQQ' A
#
# COMPACT_ATOMS: atom_id res chain seq x y z
N GLY A 1 0.23 10.35 -0.71
CA GLY A 1 -0.40 9.99 0.58
C GLY A 1 0.26 10.76 1.71
N PHE A 2 -0.18 10.56 2.95
CA PHE A 2 0.41 11.19 4.14
C PHE A 2 1.00 10.12 5.07
N ASN A 3 2.08 10.47 5.76
CA ASN A 3 2.56 9.71 6.90
C ASN A 3 2.11 10.43 8.17
N ILE A 4 1.18 9.84 8.93
CA ILE A 4 0.56 10.47 10.09
C ILE A 4 1.41 10.19 11.33
N ALA A 5 2.09 11.23 11.83
CA ALA A 5 2.78 11.16 13.11
C ALA A 5 1.80 11.33 14.30
N TYR A 6 2.19 10.89 15.49
CA TYR A 6 1.39 11.02 16.70
C TYR A 6 2.03 12.02 17.67
N ALA A 7 1.19 12.80 18.35
CA ALA A 7 1.58 13.56 19.53
C ALA A 7 1.31 12.75 20.81
N VAL A 8 0.22 11.97 20.82
CA VAL A 8 -0.18 11.09 21.93
C VAL A 8 -0.59 9.74 21.36
N SER A 9 -0.04 8.65 21.90
CA SER A 9 -0.35 7.29 21.44
C SER A 9 -1.23 6.53 22.46
N PRO A 10 -2.32 5.88 22.03
CA PRO A 10 -2.84 5.78 20.66
C PRO A 10 -3.79 6.92 20.25
N GLY A 11 -4.02 7.92 21.12
CA GLY A 11 -5.07 8.93 20.98
C GLY A 11 -5.09 9.67 19.64
N SER A 12 -3.94 10.12 19.14
CA SER A 12 -3.87 10.84 17.85
C SER A 12 -4.40 10.01 16.67
N PHE A 13 -4.20 8.69 16.69
CA PHE A 13 -4.73 7.79 15.66
C PHE A 13 -6.24 7.57 15.83
N ALA A 14 -6.70 7.39 17.07
CA ALA A 14 -8.11 7.21 17.37
C ALA A 14 -8.94 8.44 16.94
N ASP A 15 -8.45 9.65 17.21
CA ASP A 15 -9.10 10.89 16.79
C ASP A 15 -9.12 11.03 15.26
N PHE A 16 -8.01 10.71 14.58
CA PHE A 16 -7.97 10.74 13.12
C PHE A 16 -8.99 9.78 12.50
N ILE A 17 -9.10 8.57 13.03
CA ILE A 17 -10.07 7.56 12.58
C ILE A 17 -11.51 8.02 12.87
N THR A 18 -11.75 8.64 14.02
CA THR A 18 -13.10 9.04 14.45
C THR A 18 -13.60 10.25 13.67
N TYR A 19 -12.77 11.28 13.50
CA TYR A 19 -13.20 12.57 12.99
C TYR A 19 -12.81 12.82 11.53
N ILE A 20 -11.64 12.36 11.08
CA ILE A 20 -11.11 12.71 9.75
C ILE A 20 -11.46 11.66 8.68
N VAL A 21 -11.35 10.37 9.02
CA VAL A 21 -11.67 9.27 8.07
C VAL A 21 -13.09 9.36 7.48
N PRO A 22 -14.16 9.66 8.26
CA PRO A 22 -15.50 9.81 7.71
C PRO A 22 -15.60 10.94 6.68
N GLU A 23 -14.95 12.07 6.95
CA GLU A 23 -14.96 13.22 6.05
C GLU A 23 -14.18 12.94 4.75
N LEU A 24 -13.01 12.32 4.86
CA LEU A 24 -12.25 11.90 3.67
C LEU A 24 -13.04 10.91 2.81
N ARG A 25 -13.79 9.99 3.42
CA ARG A 25 -14.67 9.05 2.71
C ARG A 25 -15.89 9.75 2.08
N SER A 26 -16.48 10.72 2.76
CA SER A 26 -17.57 11.54 2.22
C SER A 26 -17.14 12.27 0.95
N ARG A 27 -15.90 12.79 0.95
CA ARG A 27 -15.29 13.48 -0.20
C ARG A 27 -14.66 12.57 -1.26
N GLY A 28 -14.78 11.25 -1.13
CA GLY A 28 -14.18 10.30 -2.07
C GLY A 28 -12.64 10.32 -2.12
N ARG A 29 -11.99 10.71 -1.02
CA ARG A 29 -10.51 10.82 -0.91
C ARG A 29 -9.86 9.63 -0.19
N LEU A 30 -10.67 8.74 0.37
CA LEU A 30 -10.21 7.54 1.06
C LEU A 30 -11.15 6.38 0.74
N ASP A 31 -10.55 5.22 0.43
CA ASP A 31 -11.30 4.01 0.12
C ASP A 31 -12.13 3.52 1.31
N ARG A 32 -13.26 2.88 1.00
CA ARG A 32 -14.15 2.27 2.01
C ARG A 32 -13.75 0.84 2.36
N SER A 33 -13.03 0.17 1.49
CA SER A 33 -12.53 -1.20 1.66
C SER A 33 -11.14 -1.35 1.08
N TYR A 34 -10.41 -2.36 1.54
CA TYR A 34 -9.11 -2.70 0.98
C TYR A 34 -9.26 -3.51 -0.31
N ARG A 35 -8.50 -3.16 -1.34
CA ARG A 35 -8.33 -4.00 -2.53
C ARG A 35 -7.60 -5.30 -2.14
N PRO A 36 -7.88 -6.45 -2.77
CA PRO A 36 -7.09 -7.67 -2.57
C PRO A 36 -5.65 -7.49 -3.10
N GLY A 37 -4.75 -8.43 -2.76
CA GLY A 37 -3.37 -8.43 -3.22
C GLY A 37 -2.36 -7.80 -2.25
N THR A 38 -1.12 -7.74 -2.73
CA THR A 38 0.08 -7.21 -2.07
C THR A 38 -0.01 -5.71 -1.83
N LEU A 39 0.84 -5.20 -0.93
CA LEU A 39 0.94 -3.75 -0.67
C LEU A 39 1.30 -2.95 -1.93
N ARG A 40 2.14 -3.50 -2.81
CA ARG A 40 2.54 -2.81 -4.03
C ARG A 40 1.37 -2.65 -5.00
N GLU A 41 0.55 -3.68 -5.16
CA GLU A 41 -0.66 -3.60 -5.99
C GLU A 41 -1.65 -2.55 -5.46
N LYS A 42 -1.70 -2.39 -4.13
CA LYS A 42 -2.54 -1.38 -3.47
C LYS A 42 -2.01 0.05 -3.58
N LEU A 43 -0.69 0.24 -3.72
CA LEU A 43 -0.06 1.57 -3.74
C LEU A 43 0.39 2.02 -5.13
N SER A 44 0.64 1.10 -6.04
CA SER A 44 1.17 1.40 -7.37
C SER A 44 0.05 1.54 -8.38
N ASP A 45 0.18 2.52 -9.26
CA ASP A 45 -0.84 2.80 -10.28
C ASP A 45 -0.96 1.67 -11.32
N ASN A 46 0.09 0.86 -11.48
CA ASN A 46 0.14 -0.24 -12.44
C ASN A 46 -0.53 -1.53 -11.94
N GLY A 47 -0.93 -1.60 -10.66
CA GLY A 47 -1.60 -2.78 -10.10
C GLY A 47 -0.77 -4.07 -10.13
N THR A 48 0.56 -4.01 -10.23
CA THR A 48 1.42 -5.21 -10.30
C THR A 48 2.12 -5.50 -8.97
N ALA A 49 2.18 -6.77 -8.58
CA ALA A 49 2.90 -7.22 -7.37
C ALA A 49 4.41 -6.94 -7.41
N ARG A 50 4.99 -6.94 -8.62
CA ARG A 50 6.42 -6.71 -8.87
C ARG A 50 6.66 -5.26 -9.30
N LEU A 51 7.92 -4.82 -9.20
CA LEU A 51 8.31 -3.47 -9.61
C LEU A 51 8.08 -3.28 -11.13
N ALA A 52 7.92 -2.04 -11.58
CA ALA A 52 7.88 -1.76 -13.01
C ALA A 52 9.23 -2.09 -13.69
N ALA A 53 9.25 -2.22 -15.01
CA ALA A 53 10.44 -2.61 -15.78
C ALA A 53 11.56 -1.57 -15.73
N ASP A 54 11.21 -0.29 -15.53
CA ASP A 54 12.10 0.86 -15.41
C ASP A 54 12.72 1.02 -14.01
N HIS A 55 12.21 0.32 -13.00
CA HIS A 55 12.76 0.38 -11.65
C HIS A 55 14.16 -0.28 -11.61
N PRO A 56 15.21 0.33 -11.00
CA PRO A 56 16.58 -0.21 -11.01
C PRO A 56 16.69 -1.67 -10.56
N ALA A 57 15.94 -2.04 -9.51
CA ALA A 57 15.91 -3.41 -9.01
C ALA A 57 15.32 -4.44 -10.00
N ALA A 58 14.59 -4.03 -11.04
CA ALA A 58 14.07 -4.94 -12.07
C ALA A 58 15.19 -5.61 -12.87
N ARG A 59 16.36 -4.95 -12.99
CA ARG A 59 17.56 -5.49 -13.67
C ARG A 59 18.14 -6.74 -12.99
N TYR A 60 17.82 -6.94 -11.71
CA TYR A 60 18.32 -8.06 -10.92
C TYR A 60 17.28 -9.17 -10.74
N ARG A 61 16.20 -9.17 -11.54
CA ARG A 61 15.31 -10.33 -11.64
C ARG A 61 16.01 -11.42 -12.42
N THR A 62 16.73 -12.26 -11.69
CA THR A 62 17.17 -13.53 -12.26
C THR A 62 15.97 -14.47 -12.31
N GLU A 63 15.74 -15.09 -13.45
CA GLU A 63 14.96 -16.32 -13.48
C GLU A 63 15.81 -17.37 -12.77
N LEU A 64 15.68 -17.46 -11.45
CA LEU A 64 16.19 -18.64 -10.76
C LEU A 64 15.35 -19.81 -11.28
N PRO A 65 15.94 -20.80 -11.99
CA PRO A 65 15.20 -21.99 -12.34
C PRO A 65 14.72 -22.58 -11.02
N ILE A 66 13.39 -22.64 -10.87
CA ILE A 66 12.80 -23.36 -9.74
C ILE A 66 13.19 -24.81 -10.01
N ALA A 67 14.21 -25.32 -9.33
CA ALA A 67 14.53 -26.72 -9.36
C ALA A 67 13.24 -27.44 -8.94
N ALA A 68 12.59 -28.12 -9.88
CA ALA A 68 11.43 -28.94 -9.62
C ALA A 68 11.85 -29.97 -8.56
N GLN A 69 11.42 -29.76 -7.32
CA GLN A 69 11.58 -30.75 -6.28
C GLN A 69 10.59 -31.87 -6.61
N GLN A 70 11.17 -33.02 -7.01
CA GLN A 70 10.51 -34.31 -7.10
C GLN A 70 10.17 -34.83 -5.70
#